data_AF-A0A0F9T1N7-F1
#
_entry.id   AF-A0A0F9T1N7-F1
#
_cell.length_a   1.000
_cell.length_b   1.000
_cell.length_c   1.000
_cell.angle_alpha   90.00
_cell.angle_beta   90.00
_cell.angle_gamma   90.00
#
_symmetry.space_group_name_H-M   'P 1'
#
loop_
_entity.id
_entity.type
_entity.pdbx_description
1 polymer ?
#
loop_
_entity_poly.entity_id
_entity_poly.type
_entity_poly.pdbx_seq_one_letter_code
_entity_poly.pdbx_strand_id
1 'polypeptide(L)'
;MEHTPGPWRQVGHTIWAGEPNTTNGPIAEASGTTSEEVEANARLIAAAPELLSACEEALITTTERCKIERINPDASPTVLCLRTAIKAAKGDA
;
A
#
# COMPACT_ATOMS: atom_id res chain seq x y z
N MET A 1 -5.16 8.83 -12.17
CA MET A 1 -6.33 8.63 -11.27
C MET A 1 -5.76 8.50 -9.86
N GLU A 2 -6.45 9.01 -8.84
CA GLU A 2 -5.99 8.91 -7.44
C GLU A 2 -6.77 7.82 -6.71
N HIS A 3 -6.09 7.04 -5.85
CA HIS A 3 -6.75 6.09 -4.96
C HIS A 3 -7.45 6.80 -3.80
N THR A 4 -8.44 6.17 -3.18
CA THR A 4 -9.11 6.72 -1.99
C THR A 4 -8.06 6.96 -0.89
N PRO A 5 -7.97 8.18 -0.30
CA PRO A 5 -7.02 8.43 0.77
C PRO A 5 -7.27 7.53 1.99
N GLY A 6 -6.18 7.16 2.69
CA GLY A 6 -6.25 6.49 3.97
C GLY A 6 -6.63 7.44 5.12
N PRO A 7 -6.80 6.93 6.36
CA PRO A 7 -6.63 5.53 6.74
C PRO A 7 -7.83 4.67 6.31
N TRP A 8 -7.56 3.40 6.01
CA TRP A 8 -8.61 2.42 5.74
C TRP A 8 -8.85 1.51 6.94
N ARG A 9 -10.09 1.09 7.13
CA ARG A 9 -10.51 0.27 8.27
C ARG A 9 -11.14 -1.02 7.77
N GLN A 10 -10.71 -2.13 8.34
CA GLN A 10 -11.36 -3.42 8.15
C GLN A 10 -12.58 -3.53 9.07
N VAL A 11 -13.72 -3.94 8.51
CA VAL A 11 -14.90 -4.41 9.26
C VAL A 11 -15.37 -5.73 8.68
N GLY A 12 -15.09 -6.82 9.39
CA GLY A 12 -15.28 -8.18 8.87
C GLY A 12 -14.42 -8.40 7.62
N HIS A 13 -15.07 -8.69 6.49
CA HIS A 13 -14.43 -8.89 5.18
C HIS A 13 -14.44 -7.64 4.30
N THR A 14 -14.94 -6.50 4.81
CA THR A 14 -15.05 -5.25 4.05
C THR A 14 -14.03 -4.21 4.52
N ILE A 15 -13.62 -3.34 3.60
CA ILE A 15 -12.65 -2.27 3.85
C ILE A 15 -13.34 -0.93 3.59
N TRP A 16 -13.14 0.03 4.51
CA TRP A 16 -13.82 1.31 4.55
C TRP A 16 -12.84 2.47 4.60
N ALA A 17 -13.16 3.59 3.95
CA ALA A 17 -12.48 4.85 4.16
C ALA A 17 -13.10 5.57 5.37
N GLY A 18 -12.44 5.50 6.52
CA GLY A 18 -12.97 6.02 7.78
C GLY A 18 -13.96 5.09 8.49
N GLU A 19 -14.81 5.67 9.35
CA GLU A 19 -15.82 4.92 10.11
C GLU A 19 -16.98 4.49 9.20
N PRO A 20 -17.41 3.22 9.26
CA PRO A 20 -18.60 2.77 8.54
C PRO A 20 -19.81 3.61 8.93
N ASN A 21 -20.55 4.07 7.93
CA ASN A 21 -21.81 4.77 8.12
C ASN A 21 -22.82 4.31 7.07
N THR A 22 -24.08 4.70 7.25
CA THR A 22 -25.19 4.29 6.38
C THR A 22 -25.18 4.98 5.01
N THR A 23 -24.27 5.93 4.79
CA THR A 23 -24.26 6.79 3.60
C THR A 23 -23.19 6.45 2.59
N ASN A 24 -22.13 5.74 2.98
CA ASN A 24 -21.05 5.30 2.10
C ASN A 24 -21.00 3.76 2.05
N GLY A 25 -20.58 3.19 0.93
CA GLY A 25 -20.29 1.76 0.82
C GLY A 25 -18.83 1.45 1.18
N PRO A 26 -18.46 0.16 1.32
CA PRO A 26 -17.07 -0.23 1.43
C PRO A 26 -16.30 0.15 0.15
N ILE A 27 -15.03 0.49 0.30
CA ILE A 27 -14.13 0.78 -0.83
C ILE A 27 -13.56 -0.50 -1.45
N ALA A 28 -13.58 -1.60 -0.70
CA ALA A 28 -13.19 -2.93 -1.16
C ALA A 28 -13.83 -4.02 -0.30
N GLU A 29 -13.93 -5.21 -0.87
CA GLU A 29 -14.36 -6.43 -0.19
C GLU A 29 -13.29 -7.51 -0.43
N ALA A 30 -12.86 -8.17 0.64
CA ALA A 30 -11.90 -9.26 0.57
C ALA A 30 -12.61 -10.58 0.27
N SER A 31 -11.91 -11.47 -0.42
CA SER A 31 -12.37 -12.83 -0.72
C SER A 31 -11.26 -13.85 -0.45
N GLY A 32 -11.63 -15.11 -0.27
CA GLY A 32 -10.74 -16.21 0.08
C GLY A 32 -11.49 -17.55 0.07
N THR A 33 -10.77 -18.65 0.25
CA THR A 33 -11.38 -20.00 0.32
C THR A 33 -11.84 -20.37 1.72
N THR A 34 -11.26 -19.73 2.75
CA THR A 34 -11.71 -19.83 4.15
C THR A 34 -11.97 -18.45 4.75
N SER A 35 -12.72 -18.41 5.85
CA SER A 35 -12.97 -17.16 6.59
C SER A 35 -11.68 -16.51 7.09
N GLU A 36 -10.69 -17.32 7.50
CA GLU A 36 -9.39 -16.84 7.95
C GLU A 36 -8.60 -16.17 6.82
N GLU A 37 -8.64 -16.73 5.62
CA GLU A 37 -8.03 -16.11 4.43
C GLU A 37 -8.72 -14.80 4.07
N VAL A 38 -10.06 -14.76 4.10
CA VAL A 38 -10.84 -13.55 3.84
C VAL A 38 -10.45 -12.45 4.81
N GLU A 39 -10.39 -12.74 6.11
CA GLU A 39 -10.01 -11.75 7.13
C GLU A 39 -8.54 -11.33 7.01
N ALA A 40 -7.63 -12.25 6.67
CA ALA A 40 -6.22 -11.95 6.44
C ALA A 40 -6.04 -11.01 5.24
N ASN A 41 -6.76 -11.28 4.14
CA ASN A 41 -6.76 -10.43 2.96
C ASN A 41 -7.34 -9.05 3.26
N ALA A 42 -8.42 -8.99 4.05
CA ALA A 42 -9.03 -7.72 4.45
C ALA A 42 -8.07 -6.87 5.31
N ARG A 43 -7.35 -7.49 6.25
CA ARG A 43 -6.27 -6.82 7.03
C ARG A 43 -5.18 -6.27 6.12
N LEU A 44 -4.72 -7.07 5.15
CA LEU A 44 -3.66 -6.67 4.23
C LEU A 44 -4.09 -5.48 3.35
N ILE A 45 -5.28 -5.53 2.78
CA ILE A 45 -5.83 -4.44 1.95
C ILE A 45 -6.00 -3.17 2.79
N ALA A 46 -6.57 -3.28 4.00
CA ALA A 46 -6.76 -2.13 4.89
C ALA A 46 -5.45 -1.43 5.26
N ALA A 47 -4.33 -2.14 5.31
CA ALA A 47 -3.00 -1.57 5.58
C ALA A 47 -2.31 -0.96 4.34
N ALA A 48 -2.92 -1.01 3.15
CA ALA A 48 -2.28 -0.55 1.92
C ALA A 48 -1.83 0.93 1.94
N PRO A 49 -2.58 1.91 2.52
CA PRO A 49 -2.11 3.28 2.63
C PRO A 49 -0.84 3.42 3.47
N GLU A 50 -0.78 2.71 4.60
CA GLU A 50 0.38 2.70 5.49
C GLU A 50 1.57 1.97 4.84
N LEU A 51 1.32 0.87 4.12
CA LEU A 51 2.34 0.17 3.35
C LEU A 51 2.92 1.04 2.23
N LEU A 52 2.08 1.79 1.50
CA LEU A 52 2.52 2.74 0.47
C LEU A 52 3.41 3.83 1.10
N SER A 53 2.96 4.42 2.21
CA SER A 53 3.72 5.43 2.95
C SER A 53 5.08 4.90 3.40
N ALA A 54 5.12 3.65 3.91
CA ALA A 54 6.36 3.00 4.30
C ALA A 54 7.29 2.74 3.10
N CYS A 55 6.76 2.36 1.93
CA CYS A 55 7.55 2.21 0.72
C CYS A 55 8.13 3.55 0.25
N GLU A 56 7.38 4.64 0.32
CA GLU A 56 7.86 5.99 -0.04
C GLU A 56 9.00 6.44 0.87
N GLU A 57 8.85 6.27 2.18
CA GLU A 57 9.90 6.58 3.15
C GLU A 57 11.15 5.70 2.95
N ALA A 58 10.94 4.40 2.69
CA ALA A 58 12.02 3.47 2.37
C ALA A 58 12.75 3.87 1.08
N LEU A 59 12.03 4.35 0.06
CA LEU A 59 12.63 4.83 -1.19
C LEU A 59 13.53 6.03 -0.95
N ILE A 60 13.06 7.00 -0.15
CA ILE A 60 13.84 8.18 0.23
C ILE A 60 15.11 7.74 0.95
N THR A 61 14.96 7.00 2.05
CA THR A 61 16.09 6.58 2.90
C THR A 61 17.11 5.72 2.13
N THR A 62 16.64 4.79 1.31
CA THR A 62 17.53 3.91 0.53
C THR A 62 18.26 4.70 -0.56
N THR A 63 17.58 5.65 -1.21
CA THR A 63 18.20 6.50 -2.23
C THR A 63 19.29 7.40 -1.63
N GLU A 64 19.04 8.00 -0.46
CA GLU A 64 20.04 8.80 0.25
C GLU A 64 21.24 7.95 0.68
N ARG A 65 21.00 6.73 1.14
CA ARG A 65 22.07 5.78 1.47
C ARG A 65 22.93 5.44 0.26
N CYS A 66 22.33 5.17 -0.91
CA CYS A 66 23.08 4.94 -2.14
C CYS A 66 24.02 6.10 -2.48
N LYS A 67 23.57 7.35 -2.30
CA LYS A 67 24.41 8.55 -2.53
C LYS A 67 25.61 8.59 -1.59
N ILE A 68 25.39 8.31 -0.30
CA ILE A 68 26.47 8.27 0.72
C ILE A 68 27.50 7.20 0.37
N GLU A 69 27.04 6.02 -0.04
CA GLU A 69 27.88 4.88 -0.41
C GLU A 69 28.49 5.00 -1.82
N ARG A 70 28.21 6.09 -2.55
CA ARG A 70 28.62 6.32 -3.95
C ARG A 70 28.15 5.21 -4.91
N ILE A 71 27.01 4.62 -4.60
CA ILE A 71 26.31 3.64 -5.44
C ILE A 71 25.30 4.39 -6.31
N ASN A 72 25.23 4.08 -7.60
CA ASN A 72 24.18 4.62 -8.46
C ASN A 72 22.80 4.08 -8.00
N PRO A 73 21.87 4.93 -7.50
CA PRO A 73 20.55 4.49 -7.05
C PRO A 73 19.75 3.80 -8.16
N ASP A 74 19.96 4.19 -9.43
CA ASP A 74 19.25 3.61 -10.58
C ASP A 74 19.78 2.21 -10.94
N ALA A 75 20.91 1.80 -10.37
CA ALA A 75 21.43 0.43 -10.45
C ALA A 75 21.13 -0.40 -9.19
N SER A 76 20.55 0.21 -8.15
CA SER A 76 20.21 -0.50 -6.89
C SER A 76 18.93 -1.30 -7.06
N PRO A 77 18.96 -2.65 -6.91
CA PRO A 77 17.77 -3.48 -7.05
C PRO A 77 16.66 -3.07 -6.08
N THR A 78 17.01 -2.69 -4.86
CA THR A 78 16.04 -2.25 -3.84
C THR A 78 15.33 -0.96 -4.25
N VAL A 79 16.06 0.03 -4.77
CA VAL A 79 15.49 1.30 -5.24
C VAL A 79 14.55 1.05 -6.42
N LEU A 80 14.95 0.21 -7.37
CA LEU A 80 14.13 -0.15 -8.53
C LEU A 80 12.84 -0.87 -8.12
N CYS A 81 12.91 -1.82 -7.17
CA CYS A 81 11.74 -2.50 -6.63
C CYS A 81 10.78 -1.52 -5.95
N LEU A 82 11.28 -0.60 -5.12
CA LEU A 82 10.47 0.40 -4.43
C LEU A 82 9.79 1.35 -5.42
N ARG A 83 10.52 1.87 -6.41
CA ARG A 83 9.94 2.69 -7.49
C ARG A 83 8.84 1.95 -8.24
N THR A 84 9.06 0.67 -8.55
CA THR A 84 8.08 -0.16 -9.28
C THR A 84 6.81 -0.36 -8.46
N ALA A 85 6.93 -0.71 -7.17
CA ALA A 85 5.79 -0.90 -6.28
C ALA A 85 4.98 0.40 -6.10
N ILE A 86 5.65 1.54 -5.86
CA ILE A 86 4.99 2.84 -5.70
C ILE A 86 4.29 3.25 -7.00
N LYS A 87 4.96 3.10 -8.15
CA LYS A 87 4.38 3.40 -9.47
C LYS A 87 3.10 2.58 -9.71
N ALA A 88 3.15 1.28 -9.42
CA ALA A 88 2.00 0.39 -9.54
C ALA A 88 0.85 0.81 -8.60
N ALA A 89 1.15 1.17 -7.35
CA ALA A 89 0.14 1.61 -6.38
C ALA A 89 -0.52 2.94 -6.75
N LYS A 90 0.21 3.87 -7.39
CA LYS A 90 -0.31 5.17 -7.85
C LYS A 90 -1.05 5.11 -9.19
N GLY A 91 -0.97 3.99 -9.90
CA GLY A 91 -1.60 3.82 -11.21
C GLY A 91 -0.92 4.63 -12.33
N ASP A 92 0.34 5.02 -12.14
CA ASP A 92 1.15 5.64 -13.18
C ASP A 92 1.60 4.52 -14.13
N ALA A 93 1.10 4.50 -15.37
CA ALA A 93 1.51 3.54 -16.40
C ALA A 93 2.78 4.02 -17.14
#